data_AF-A0A4Q5UBI8-F1
#
_entry.id   AF-A0A4Q5UBI8-F1
#
_cell.length_a   1.000
_cell.length_b   1.000
_cell.length_c   1.000
_cell.angle_alpha   90.00
_cell.angle_beta   90.00
_cell.angle_gamma   90.00
#
_symmetry.space_group_name_H-M   'P 1'
#
loop_
_entity.id
_entity.type
_entity.pdbx_description
1 polymer ?
#
loop_
_entity_poly.entity_id
_entity_poly.type
_entity_poly.pdbx_seq_one_letter_code
_entity_poly.pdbx_strand_id
1 'polypeptide(L)'
;MQFPSTTSQRQKNLHLTARLLSEAIRLLCIFLMCYTAFAKLGEHDRFVFDLQSVSLVRPYALALSWAVPATELAIAAMMLLEATARKGLYAFLGLMGIFTIYIVCMLIWVPKLPCSCGGAVSKLSWTQHIWFNLAFMALATLALGLEKFTQKSKIT
;
A
#
# COMPACT_ATOMS: atom_id res chain seq x y z
N MET A 1 10.47 38.59 29.53
CA MET A 1 10.45 37.18 29.05
C MET A 1 9.01 36.69 29.09
N GLN A 2 8.38 36.47 27.93
CA GLN A 2 7.07 35.82 27.86
C GLN A 2 7.30 34.30 27.79
N PHE A 3 6.91 33.58 28.83
CA PHE A 3 6.89 32.12 28.79
C PHE A 3 5.72 31.67 27.89
N PRO A 4 5.94 30.76 26.94
CA PRO A 4 4.86 30.26 26.10
C PRO A 4 3.79 29.57 26.96
N SER A 5 2.51 29.83 26.66
CA SER A 5 1.41 29.20 27.37
C SER A 5 1.42 27.67 27.16
N THR A 6 1.05 26.91 28.19
CA THR A 6 0.96 25.43 28.16
C THR A 6 0.12 24.94 26.97
N THR A 7 -0.91 25.70 26.59
CA THR A 7 -1.77 25.46 25.42
C THR A 7 -1.02 25.56 24.09
N SER A 8 -0.15 26.57 23.91
CA SER A 8 0.66 26.76 22.69
C SER A 8 1.67 25.63 22.50
N GLN A 9 2.30 25.18 23.58
CA GLN A 9 3.28 24.08 23.53
C GLN A 9 2.60 22.74 23.20
N ARG A 10 1.42 22.48 23.78
CA ARG A 10 0.63 21.27 23.50
C ARG A 10 0.19 21.18 22.04
N GLN A 11 -0.20 22.30 21.42
CA GLN A 11 -0.57 22.36 20.00
C GLN A 11 0.62 22.03 19.09
N LYS A 12 1.80 22.63 19.34
CA LYS A 12 3.02 22.32 18.57
C LYS A 12 3.38 20.83 18.63
N ASN A 13 3.33 20.23 19.82
CA ASN A 13 3.62 18.80 20.00
C ASN A 13 2.62 17.92 19.24
N LEU A 14 1.33 18.27 19.24
CA LEU A 14 0.30 17.52 18.50
C LEU A 14 0.56 17.54 16.99
N HIS A 15 0.90 18.69 16.42
CA HIS A 15 1.24 18.81 14.99
C HIS A 15 2.51 18.04 14.62
N LEU A 16 3.54 18.08 15.47
CA LEU A 16 4.77 17.32 15.27
C LEU A 16 4.49 15.81 15.28
N THR A 17 3.76 15.31 16.28
CA THR A 17 3.39 13.90 16.37
C THR A 17 2.55 13.45 15.18
N ALA A 18 1.57 14.25 14.75
CA ALA A 18 0.75 13.94 13.57
C ALA A 18 1.58 13.84 12.28
N ARG A 19 2.57 14.73 12.12
CA ARG A 19 3.49 14.72 10.98
C ARG A 19 4.37 13.47 10.99
N LEU A 20 5.03 13.19 12.12
CA LEU A 20 5.90 12.02 12.26
C LEU A 20 5.14 10.71 12.03
N LEU A 21 3.92 10.61 12.56
CA LEU A 21 3.07 9.44 12.37
C LEU A 21 2.69 9.25 10.89
N SER A 22 2.32 10.33 10.19
CA SER A 22 2.00 10.26 8.76
C SER A 22 3.22 9.84 7.92
N GLU A 23 4.40 10.41 8.21
CA GLU A 23 5.66 10.05 7.54
C GLU A 23 6.04 8.59 7.81
N ALA A 24 5.90 8.10 9.04
CA ALA A 24 6.15 6.71 9.39
C ALA A 24 5.22 5.73 8.64
N ILE A 25 3.92 6.04 8.58
CA ILE A 25 2.95 5.24 7.83
C ILE A 25 3.30 5.22 6.33
N ARG A 26 3.68 6.37 5.76
CA ARG A 26 4.08 6.47 4.35
C ARG A 26 5.30 5.60 4.06
N LEU A 27 6.32 5.65 4.90
CA LEU A 27 7.52 4.81 4.78
C LEU A 27 7.19 3.32 4.88
N LEU A 28 6.26 2.95 5.76
CA LEU A 28 5.79 1.56 5.86
C LEU A 28 5.07 1.10 4.58
N CYS A 29 4.24 1.96 3.97
CA CYS A 29 3.58 1.67 2.69
C CYS A 29 4.59 1.55 1.53
N ILE A 30 5.61 2.42 1.50
CA ILE A 30 6.72 2.33 0.54
C ILE A 30 7.46 1.00 0.68
N PHE A 31 7.84 0.64 1.91
CA PHE A 31 8.52 -0.63 2.18
C PHE A 31 7.71 -1.82 1.66
N LEU A 32 6.40 -1.84 1.91
CA LEU A 32 5.53 -2.90 1.43
C LEU A 32 5.50 -3.00 -0.10
N MET A 33 5.34 -1.86 -0.80
CA MET A 33 5.35 -1.81 -2.27
C MET A 33 6.68 -2.32 -2.84
N CYS A 34 7.80 -1.87 -2.31
CA CYS A 34 9.11 -2.33 -2.75
C CYS A 34 9.30 -3.83 -2.48
N TYR A 35 8.99 -4.29 -1.27
CA TYR A 35 9.13 -5.69 -0.89
C TYR A 35 8.34 -6.62 -1.79
N THR A 36 7.07 -6.29 -2.04
CA THR A 36 6.18 -7.09 -2.89
C THR A 36 6.59 -7.07 -4.35
N ALA A 37 7.10 -5.94 -4.87
CA ALA A 37 7.62 -5.85 -6.22
C ALA A 37 8.89 -6.68 -6.41
N PHE A 38 9.87 -6.53 -5.50
CA PHE A 38 11.11 -7.29 -5.56
C PHE A 38 10.90 -8.79 -5.36
N ALA A 39 9.95 -9.20 -4.51
CA ALA A 39 9.58 -10.61 -4.39
C ALA A 39 9.04 -11.18 -5.71
N LYS A 40 8.20 -10.43 -6.44
CA LYS A 40 7.67 -10.84 -7.75
C LYS A 40 8.73 -10.88 -8.84
N LEU A 41 9.68 -9.93 -8.81
CA LEU A 41 10.78 -9.91 -9.77
C LEU A 41 11.82 -11.00 -9.49
N GLY A 42 12.10 -11.29 -8.21
CA GLY A 42 13.04 -12.34 -7.80
C GLY A 42 12.53 -13.75 -8.09
N GLU A 43 11.22 -13.97 -8.01
CA GLU A 43 10.57 -15.24 -8.37
C GLU A 43 9.65 -15.07 -9.60
N HIS A 44 10.15 -14.40 -10.65
CA HIS A 44 9.31 -14.02 -11.81
C HIS A 44 8.63 -15.19 -12.50
N ASP A 45 9.35 -16.29 -12.76
CA ASP A 45 8.78 -17.48 -13.42
C ASP A 45 7.63 -18.08 -12.60
N ARG A 46 7.79 -18.10 -11.27
CA ARG A 46 6.74 -18.54 -10.35
C ARG A 46 5.54 -17.59 -10.38
N PHE A 47 5.77 -16.28 -10.42
CA PHE A 47 4.69 -15.31 -10.51
C PHE A 47 3.91 -15.43 -11.83
N VAL A 48 4.60 -15.68 -12.95
CA VAL A 48 3.97 -15.98 -14.24
C VAL A 48 3.13 -17.26 -14.13
N PHE A 49 3.66 -18.33 -13.53
CA PHE A 49 2.94 -19.58 -13.32
C PHE A 49 1.67 -19.38 -12.47
N ASP A 50 1.77 -18.63 -11.37
CA ASP A 50 0.63 -18.30 -10.51
C ASP A 50 -0.45 -17.54 -11.30
N LEU A 51 -0.07 -16.57 -12.14
CA LEU A 51 -1.00 -15.84 -13.01
C LEU A 51 -1.63 -16.75 -14.07
N GLN A 52 -0.89 -17.69 -14.64
CA GLN A 52 -1.41 -18.64 -15.62
C GLN A 52 -2.41 -19.64 -15.03
N SER A 53 -2.32 -19.93 -13.72
CA SER A 53 -3.24 -20.82 -13.02
C SER A 53 -4.67 -20.27 -12.93
N VAL A 54 -4.84 -18.98 -13.19
CA VAL A 54 -6.11 -18.28 -13.13
C VAL A 54 -6.65 -18.06 -14.54
N SER A 55 -7.71 -18.76 -14.92
CA SER A 55 -8.28 -18.74 -16.27
C SER A 55 -8.59 -17.34 -16.81
N LEU A 56 -9.05 -16.42 -15.96
CA LEU A 56 -9.41 -15.05 -16.36
C LEU A 56 -8.19 -14.19 -16.75
N VAL A 57 -7.06 -14.36 -16.05
CA VAL A 57 -5.85 -13.54 -16.26
C VAL A 57 -4.77 -14.27 -17.06
N ARG A 58 -4.91 -15.58 -17.27
CA ARG A 58 -3.98 -16.43 -18.02
C ARG A 58 -3.54 -15.84 -19.37
N PRO A 59 -4.42 -15.26 -20.22
CA PRO A 59 -3.99 -14.67 -21.49
C PRO A 59 -3.05 -13.47 -21.31
N TYR A 60 -3.13 -12.80 -20.17
CA TYR A 60 -2.38 -11.59 -19.83
C TYR A 60 -1.24 -11.87 -18.83
N ALA A 61 -0.99 -13.13 -18.47
CA ALA A 61 -0.09 -13.49 -17.38
C ALA A 61 1.32 -12.89 -17.54
N LEU A 62 1.91 -12.96 -18.74
CA LEU A 62 3.23 -12.38 -18.99
C LEU A 62 3.22 -10.85 -18.98
N ALA A 63 2.16 -10.21 -19.47
CA ALA A 63 2.07 -8.75 -19.42
C ALA A 63 1.90 -8.26 -17.98
N LEU A 64 1.04 -8.92 -17.21
CA LEU A 64 0.78 -8.62 -15.80
C LEU A 64 1.99 -8.93 -14.92
N SER A 65 2.80 -9.95 -15.26
CA SER A 65 3.98 -10.30 -14.47
C SER A 65 5.02 -9.17 -14.42
N TRP A 66 5.07 -8.32 -15.45
CA TRP A 66 5.89 -7.11 -15.49
C TRP A 66 5.13 -5.86 -15.02
N ALA A 67 3.88 -5.69 -15.47
CA ALA A 67 3.10 -4.49 -15.19
C ALA A 67 2.81 -4.31 -13.69
N VAL A 68 2.54 -5.40 -12.98
CA VAL A 68 2.25 -5.37 -11.54
C VAL A 68 3.46 -4.85 -10.73
N PRO A 69 4.64 -5.49 -10.74
CA PRO A 69 5.79 -5.00 -9.98
C PRO A 69 6.26 -3.62 -10.46
N ALA A 70 6.14 -3.29 -11.75
CA ALA A 70 6.46 -1.95 -12.24
C ALA A 70 5.53 -0.88 -11.64
N THR A 71 4.22 -1.17 -11.54
CA THR A 71 3.25 -0.26 -10.92
C THR A 71 3.51 -0.11 -9.42
N GLU A 72 3.85 -1.20 -8.73
CA GLU A 72 4.21 -1.18 -7.30
C GLU A 72 5.42 -0.27 -7.05
N LEU A 73 6.50 -0.41 -7.85
CA LEU A 73 7.69 0.45 -7.75
C LEU A 73 7.39 1.91 -8.12
N ALA A 74 6.56 2.15 -9.14
CA ALA A 74 6.16 3.51 -9.52
C ALA A 74 5.38 4.20 -8.39
N ILE A 75 4.46 3.49 -7.73
CA ILE A 75 3.73 4.01 -6.57
C ILE A 75 4.68 4.27 -5.40
N ALA A 76 5.62 3.37 -5.12
CA ALA A 76 6.64 3.57 -4.11
C ALA A 76 7.47 4.85 -4.38
N ALA A 77 7.91 5.04 -5.62
CA ALA A 77 8.65 6.23 -6.05
C ALA A 77 7.82 7.52 -5.90
N MET A 78 6.53 7.48 -6.27
CA MET A 78 5.63 8.63 -6.07
C MET A 78 5.47 9.00 -4.58
N MET A 79 5.48 8.02 -3.68
CA MET A 79 5.39 8.25 -2.23
C MET A 79 6.69 8.78 -1.61
N LEU A 80 7.85 8.52 -2.23
CA LEU A 80 9.15 9.04 -1.78
C LEU A 80 9.29 10.55 -2.03
N LEU A 81 8.75 11.05 -3.15
CA LEU A 81 8.83 12.46 -3.51
C LEU A 81 7.74 13.26 -2.79
N GLU A 82 8.13 14.24 -1.97
CA GLU A 82 7.18 15.04 -1.17
C GLU A 82 6.09 15.70 -2.04
N ALA A 83 6.43 16.14 -3.25
CA ALA A 83 5.51 16.77 -4.19
C ALA A 83 4.41 15.83 -4.70
N THR A 84 4.67 14.52 -4.77
CA THR A 84 3.72 13.52 -5.27
C THR A 84 3.21 12.58 -4.18
N ALA A 85 3.70 12.70 -2.94
CA ALA A 85 3.39 11.77 -1.85
C ALA A 85 1.90 11.50 -1.65
N ARG A 86 1.07 12.55 -1.69
CA ARG A 86 -0.40 12.42 -1.62
C ARG A 86 -0.99 11.61 -2.76
N LYS A 87 -0.56 11.89 -4.00
CA LYS A 87 -1.00 11.14 -5.18
C LYS A 87 -0.54 9.69 -5.09
N GLY A 88 0.68 9.45 -4.58
CA GLY A 88 1.20 8.13 -4.29
C GLY A 88 0.34 7.36 -3.28
N LEU A 89 -0.08 7.98 -2.17
CA LEU A 89 -0.98 7.35 -1.19
C LEU A 89 -2.36 7.03 -1.77
N TYR A 90 -2.93 7.89 -2.62
CA TYR A 90 -4.18 7.57 -3.33
C TYR A 90 -3.99 6.43 -4.33
N ALA A 91 -2.88 6.40 -5.07
CA ALA A 91 -2.58 5.31 -5.98
C ALA A 91 -2.36 3.99 -5.24
N PHE A 92 -1.69 4.03 -4.08
CA PHE A 92 -1.53 2.88 -3.17
C PHE A 92 -2.89 2.34 -2.71
N LEU A 93 -3.79 3.22 -2.27
CA LEU A 93 -5.16 2.83 -1.90
C LEU A 93 -5.91 2.17 -3.06
N GLY A 94 -5.80 2.75 -4.27
CA GLY A 94 -6.40 2.19 -5.47
C GLY A 94 -5.86 0.80 -5.81
N LEU A 95 -4.54 0.64 -5.80
CA LEU A 95 -3.90 -0.64 -6.10
C LEU A 95 -4.25 -1.70 -5.05
N MET A 96 -4.18 -1.37 -3.76
CA MET A 96 -4.59 -2.26 -2.67
C MET A 96 -6.07 -2.65 -2.79
N GLY A 97 -6.94 -1.72 -3.15
CA GLY A 97 -8.36 -1.97 -3.42
C GLY A 97 -8.57 -2.96 -4.57
N ILE A 98 -7.90 -2.74 -5.71
CA ILE A 98 -7.95 -3.64 -6.87
C ILE A 98 -7.47 -5.05 -6.49
N PHE A 99 -6.35 -5.16 -5.78
CA PHE A 99 -5.85 -6.45 -5.29
C PHE A 99 -6.84 -7.14 -4.35
N THR A 100 -7.48 -6.38 -3.46
CA THR A 100 -8.45 -6.93 -2.51
C THR A 100 -9.70 -7.44 -3.23
N ILE A 101 -10.22 -6.68 -4.19
CA ILE A 101 -11.35 -7.09 -5.03
C ILE A 101 -10.99 -8.37 -5.79
N TYR A 102 -9.80 -8.43 -6.39
CA TYR A 102 -9.31 -9.62 -7.07
C TYR A 102 -9.31 -10.87 -6.16
N ILE A 103 -8.77 -10.76 -4.94
CA ILE A 103 -8.73 -11.85 -3.96
C ILE A 103 -10.14 -12.29 -3.55
N VAL A 104 -11.04 -11.34 -3.32
CA VAL A 104 -12.45 -11.63 -2.99
C VAL A 104 -13.15 -12.35 -4.14
N CYS A 105 -12.98 -11.89 -5.38
CA CYS A 105 -13.53 -12.56 -6.56
C CYS A 105 -13.00 -14.00 -6.68
N MET A 106 -11.71 -14.23 -6.44
CA MET A 106 -11.12 -15.57 -6.46
C MET A 106 -11.75 -16.48 -5.41
N LEU A 107 -11.91 -15.99 -4.17
CA LEU A 107 -12.52 -16.77 -3.08
C LEU A 107 -13.95 -17.20 -3.36
N ILE A 108 -14.72 -16.39 -4.09
CA ILE A 108 -16.14 -16.66 -4.35
C ILE A 108 -16.31 -17.52 -5.62
N TRP A 109 -15.48 -17.33 -6.66
CA TRP A 109 -15.74 -17.88 -8.00
C TRP A 109 -14.84 -19.06 -8.38
N VAL A 110 -13.73 -19.29 -7.66
CA VAL A 110 -12.79 -20.36 -7.97
C VAL A 110 -12.97 -21.53 -7.00
N PRO A 111 -13.49 -22.69 -7.45
CA PRO A 111 -13.80 -23.82 -6.58
C PRO A 111 -12.57 -24.48 -5.95
N LYS A 112 -11.41 -24.39 -6.61
CA LYS A 112 -10.11 -24.88 -6.13
C LYS A 112 -9.08 -23.79 -6.34
N LEU A 113 -8.79 -23.06 -5.26
CA LEU A 113 -7.74 -22.06 -5.26
C LEU A 113 -6.38 -22.73 -5.49
N PRO A 114 -5.47 -22.12 -6.26
CA PRO A 114 -4.10 -22.64 -6.37
C PRO A 114 -3.46 -22.68 -4.98
N CYS A 115 -2.70 -23.74 -4.70
CA CYS A 115 -2.13 -24.04 -3.36
C CYS A 115 -1.07 -23.03 -2.87
N SER A 116 -0.81 -21.94 -3.59
CA SER A 116 0.05 -20.85 -3.17
C SER A 116 -0.29 -19.62 -4.00
N CYS A 117 -0.27 -18.44 -3.38
CA CYS A 117 -0.32 -17.18 -4.12
C CYS A 117 0.87 -16.34 -3.71
N GLY A 118 1.81 -16.12 -4.63
CA GLY A 118 2.65 -14.92 -4.61
C GLY A 118 3.78 -14.87 -3.59
N GLY A 119 4.92 -15.46 -3.94
CA GLY A 119 6.25 -15.06 -3.44
C GLY A 119 6.37 -14.88 -1.92
N ALA A 120 7.09 -13.88 -1.44
CA ALA A 120 7.43 -13.78 -0.01
C ALA A 120 6.23 -13.51 0.96
N VAL A 121 5.05 -13.13 0.44
CA VAL A 121 3.78 -13.04 1.20
C VAL A 121 2.94 -14.34 1.11
N SER A 122 3.40 -15.35 0.35
CA SER A 122 2.72 -16.63 0.09
C SER A 122 2.41 -17.51 1.31
N LYS A 123 2.90 -17.13 2.50
CA LYS A 123 2.56 -17.78 3.76
C LYS A 123 1.20 -17.37 4.32
N LEU A 124 0.64 -16.26 3.85
CA LEU A 124 -0.69 -15.83 4.27
C LEU A 124 -1.76 -16.60 3.49
N SER A 125 -2.82 -16.99 4.18
CA SER A 125 -4.03 -17.47 3.52
C SER A 125 -4.70 -16.34 2.74
N TRP A 126 -5.52 -16.70 1.76
CA TRP A 126 -6.31 -15.74 0.98
C TRP A 126 -7.11 -14.76 1.85
N THR A 127 -7.74 -15.25 2.92
CA THR A 127 -8.47 -14.40 3.88
C THR A 127 -7.53 -13.50 4.68
N GLN A 128 -6.35 -13.99 5.07
CA GLN A 128 -5.35 -13.17 5.76
C GLN A 128 -4.82 -12.05 4.85
N HIS A 129 -4.69 -12.28 3.54
CA HIS A 129 -4.35 -11.20 2.59
C HIS A 129 -5.40 -10.10 2.55
N ILE A 130 -6.69 -10.44 2.58
CA ILE A 130 -7.76 -9.42 2.63
C ILE A 130 -7.58 -8.53 3.85
N TRP A 131 -7.44 -9.13 5.04
CA TRP A 131 -7.23 -8.37 6.28
C TRP A 131 -5.95 -7.55 6.26
N PHE A 132 -4.88 -8.10 5.72
CA PHE A 132 -3.62 -7.40 5.54
C PHE A 132 -3.77 -6.15 4.65
N ASN A 133 -4.40 -6.29 3.48
CA ASN A 133 -4.66 -5.17 2.59
C ASN A 133 -5.56 -4.12 3.23
N LEU A 134 -6.65 -4.53 3.89
CA LEU A 134 -7.56 -3.62 4.57
C LEU A 134 -6.87 -2.84 5.70
N ALA A 135 -5.97 -3.48 6.45
CA ALA A 135 -5.18 -2.81 7.48
C ALA A 135 -4.28 -1.72 6.86
N PHE A 136 -3.58 -2.03 5.77
CA PHE A 136 -2.75 -1.05 5.07
C PHE A 136 -3.57 0.07 4.42
N MET A 137 -4.76 -0.23 3.91
CA MET A 137 -5.68 0.79 3.39
C MET A 137 -6.17 1.73 4.50
N ALA A 138 -6.48 1.21 5.68
CA ALA A 138 -6.85 2.02 6.84
C ALA A 138 -5.68 2.94 7.27
N LEU A 139 -4.46 2.40 7.32
CA LEU A 139 -3.25 3.18 7.61
C LEU A 139 -3.03 4.30 6.57
N ALA A 140 -3.09 3.99 5.28
CA ALA A 140 -2.92 4.99 4.23
C ALA A 140 -4.00 6.10 4.30
N THR A 141 -5.24 5.74 4.62
CA THR A 141 -6.33 6.69 4.84
C THR A 141 -6.07 7.59 6.05
N LEU A 142 -5.55 7.03 7.15
CA LEU A 142 -5.13 7.78 8.34
C LEU A 142 -4.01 8.77 8.01
N ALA A 143 -2.98 8.34 7.27
CA ALA A 143 -1.89 9.21 6.84
C ALA A 143 -2.40 10.42 6.03
N LEU A 144 -3.31 10.20 5.08
CA LEU A 144 -3.95 11.27 4.31
C LEU A 144 -4.73 12.25 5.20
N GLY A 145 -5.43 11.75 6.22
CA GLY A 145 -6.13 12.58 7.21
C GLY A 145 -5.18 13.47 8.01
N LEU A 146 -4.08 12.89 8.51
CA LEU A 146 -3.06 13.59 9.29
C LEU A 146 -2.31 14.65 8.46
N GLU A 147 -2.03 14.39 7.18
CA GLU A 147 -1.42 15.38 6.29
C GLU A 147 -2.33 16.58 6.04
N LYS A 148 -3.65 16.37 5.90
CA LYS A 148 -4.62 17.45 5.73
C LYS A 148 -4.69 18.33 6.98
N PHE A 149 -4.72 17.70 8.16
CA PHE A 149 -4.70 18.40 9.45
C PHE A 149 -3.45 19.29 9.59
N THR A 150 -2.28 18.76 9.22
CA THR A 150 -1.00 19.46 9.34
C THR A 150 -0.86 20.60 8.33
N GLN A 151 -1.40 20.46 7.11
CA GLN A 151 -1.37 21.56 6.13
C GLN A 151 -2.31 22.72 6.46
N LYS A 152 -3.50 22.45 7.01
CA LYS A 152 -4.46 23.50 7.37
C LYS A 152 -3.89 24.49 8.38
N SER A 153 -3.04 24.03 9.30
CA SER A 153 -2.35 24.86 10.29
C SER A 153 -1.25 25.75 9.72
N LYS A 154 -0.73 25.51 8.52
CA LYS A 154 0.25 26.42 7.89
C LYS A 154 -0.41 27.64 7.23
N ILE A 155 -1.74 27.59 7.01
CA ILE A 155 -2.51 28.59 6.26
C ILE A 155 -3.34 29.48 7.21
N THR A 156 -3.52 29.06 8.48
CA THR A 156 -4.14 29.86 9.55
C THR A 156 -3.05 30.41 10.45
#